data_AF-A0A9E0H5Q6-F1
#
_entry.id   AF-A0A9E0H5Q6-F1
#
_cell.length_a   1.000
_cell.length_b   1.000
_cell.length_c   1.000
_cell.angle_alpha   90.00
_cell.angle_beta   90.00
_cell.angle_gamma   90.00
#
_symmetry.space_group_name_H-M   'P 1'
#
loop_
_entity.id
_entity.type
_entity.pdbx_description
1 polymer ?
#
loop_
_entity_poly.entity_id
_entity_poly.type
_entity_poly.pdbx_seq_one_letter_code
_entity_poly.pdbx_strand_id
1 'polypeptide(L)'
;MALFDPHSLDTAPTTDAPAHELAWFAIRQPAVVRFLERRLASTDGDALALGLDLACRLHAAVTLHHGIEPVRIHDPLLRDGLAMAPPESLTTWVHERCRAAPVVLTDREEEAVAESIAAVAWALAAGWSTDSPHRWIG
;
A
#
# COMPACT_ATOMS: atom_id res chain seq x y z
N MET A 1 -0.82 -11.14 11.34
CA MET A 1 -0.77 -9.90 10.54
C MET A 1 0.01 -8.79 11.27
N ALA A 2 1.09 -9.13 11.97
CA ALA A 2 1.91 -8.20 12.76
C ALA A 2 2.81 -7.27 11.91
N LEU A 3 2.58 -7.21 10.59
CA LEU A 3 3.40 -6.46 9.63
C LEU A 3 3.03 -4.97 9.54
N PHE A 4 1.82 -4.61 9.98
CA PHE A 4 1.24 -3.28 9.79
C PHE A 4 0.79 -2.67 11.13
N ASP A 5 1.74 -2.47 12.03
CA ASP A 5 1.57 -1.61 13.19
C ASP A 5 1.44 -0.14 12.71
N PRO A 6 0.38 0.60 13.09
CA PRO A 6 0.23 2.01 12.71
C PRO A 6 1.46 2.87 13.03
N HIS A 7 2.12 2.62 14.17
CA HIS A 7 3.32 3.37 14.56
C HIS A 7 4.48 3.12 13.58
N SER A 8 4.60 1.89 13.08
CA SER A 8 5.57 1.49 12.06
C SER A 8 5.30 2.17 10.72
N LEU A 9 4.04 2.40 10.34
CA LEU A 9 3.67 3.10 9.12
C LEU A 9 3.94 4.62 9.19
N ASP A 10 3.82 5.21 10.38
CA ASP A 10 4.05 6.64 10.60
C ASP A 10 5.52 7.05 10.53
N THR A 11 6.43 6.12 10.84
CA THR A 11 7.88 6.33 10.77
C THR A 11 8.44 6.23 9.35
N ALA A 12 7.65 5.79 8.37
CA ALA A 12 8.07 5.76 6.98
C ALA A 12 8.31 7.20 6.48
N PRO A 13 9.50 7.50 5.91
CA PRO A 13 9.87 8.84 5.53
C PRO A 13 8.86 9.41 4.52
N THR A 14 8.52 10.67 4.71
CA THR A 14 7.88 11.47 3.66
C THR A 14 9.04 12.08 2.87
N THR A 15 9.41 11.48 1.76
CA THR A 15 10.65 11.86 1.06
C THR A 15 10.50 13.19 0.31
N ASP A 16 11.56 13.99 0.33
CA ASP A 16 11.67 15.29 -0.37
C ASP A 16 11.70 15.17 -1.92
N ALA A 17 11.71 13.95 -2.46
CA ALA A 17 11.75 13.63 -3.88
C ALA A 17 10.67 12.60 -4.29
N PRO A 18 9.37 12.91 -4.08
CA PRO A 18 8.27 11.95 -4.22
C PRO A 18 8.16 11.35 -5.64
N ALA A 19 8.51 12.13 -6.68
CA ALA A 19 8.49 11.66 -8.06
C ALA A 19 9.51 10.55 -8.36
N HIS A 20 10.70 10.61 -7.73
CA HIS A 20 11.73 9.59 -7.93
C HIS A 20 11.33 8.27 -7.26
N GLU A 21 10.81 8.34 -6.04
CA GLU A 21 10.31 7.18 -5.32
C GLU A 21 9.12 6.55 -6.02
N LEU A 22 8.20 7.36 -6.52
CA LEU A 22 7.05 6.87 -7.27
C LEU A 22 7.50 6.17 -8.56
N ALA A 23 8.48 6.72 -9.29
CA ALA A 23 9.02 6.08 -10.48
C ALA A 23 9.69 4.74 -10.15
N TRP A 24 10.49 4.69 -9.09
CA TRP A 24 11.12 3.46 -8.61
C TRP A 24 10.08 2.43 -8.17
N PHE A 25 9.07 2.85 -7.41
CA PHE A 25 7.94 2.04 -7.00
C PHE A 25 7.20 1.47 -8.21
N ALA A 26 6.89 2.29 -9.21
CA ALA A 26 6.17 1.86 -10.40
C ALA A 26 6.93 0.81 -11.23
N ILE A 27 8.27 0.93 -11.31
CA ILE A 27 9.12 -0.08 -11.96
C ILE A 27 9.02 -1.42 -11.22
N ARG A 28 9.07 -1.38 -9.89
CA ARG A 28 9.09 -2.59 -9.05
C ARG A 28 7.72 -3.24 -8.92
N GLN A 29 6.68 -2.44 -8.77
CA GLN A 29 5.32 -2.86 -8.45
C GLN A 29 4.31 -2.44 -9.54
N PRO A 30 4.50 -2.83 -10.82
CA PRO A 30 3.62 -2.38 -11.89
C PRO A 30 2.19 -2.93 -11.76
N ALA A 31 2.02 -4.09 -11.12
CA ALA A 31 0.70 -4.64 -10.82
C ALA A 31 -0.08 -3.76 -9.85
N VAL A 32 0.59 -3.25 -8.81
CA VAL A 32 -0.01 -2.34 -7.81
C VAL A 32 -0.41 -1.03 -8.46
N VAL A 33 0.48 -0.44 -9.25
CA VAL A 33 0.17 0.82 -9.97
C VAL A 33 -1.05 0.65 -10.87
N ARG A 34 -1.07 -0.37 -11.73
CA ARG A 34 -2.21 -0.64 -12.62
C ARG A 34 -3.50 -0.94 -11.87
N PHE A 35 -3.40 -1.60 -10.72
CA PHE A 35 -4.54 -1.89 -9.87
C PHE A 35 -5.14 -0.61 -9.29
N LEU A 36 -4.30 0.28 -8.76
CA LEU A 36 -4.71 1.57 -8.22
C LEU A 36 -5.28 2.48 -9.33
N GLU A 37 -4.62 2.55 -10.49
CA GLU A 37 -5.13 3.29 -11.65
C GLU A 37 -6.54 2.85 -12.06
N ARG A 38 -6.79 1.53 -12.13
CA ARG A 38 -8.12 1.02 -12.50
C ARG A 38 -9.22 1.34 -11.50
N ARG A 39 -8.87 1.55 -10.22
CA ARG A 39 -9.84 1.70 -9.13
C ARG A 39 -10.03 3.15 -8.69
N LEU A 40 -8.98 3.96 -8.77
CA LEU A 40 -8.91 5.28 -8.17
C LEU A 40 -8.79 6.40 -9.22
N ALA A 41 -8.74 6.06 -10.51
CA ALA A 41 -8.77 7.08 -11.56
C ALA A 41 -10.07 7.92 -11.47
N SER A 42 -9.89 9.19 -11.17
CA SER A 42 -10.92 10.23 -11.13
C SER A 42 -10.54 11.37 -12.08
N THR A 43 -11.39 12.41 -12.15
CA THR A 43 -11.14 13.56 -13.03
C THR A 43 -10.07 14.50 -12.45
N ASP A 44 -10.00 14.64 -11.14
CA ASP A 44 -8.97 15.42 -10.42
C ASP A 44 -7.67 14.61 -10.21
N GLY A 45 -7.77 13.28 -10.12
CA GLY A 45 -6.65 12.38 -9.86
C GLY A 45 -6.24 12.30 -8.39
N ASP A 46 -6.98 12.92 -7.47
CA ASP A 46 -6.59 13.06 -6.07
C ASP A 46 -6.57 11.71 -5.34
N ALA A 47 -7.62 10.90 -5.54
CA ALA A 47 -7.70 9.56 -4.98
C ALA A 47 -6.56 8.65 -5.46
N LEU A 48 -6.19 8.74 -6.74
CA LEU A 48 -5.08 7.98 -7.31
C LEU A 48 -3.73 8.45 -6.74
N ALA A 49 -3.50 9.76 -6.67
CA ALA A 49 -2.27 10.33 -6.12
C ALA A 49 -2.08 9.90 -4.65
N LEU A 50 -3.14 9.99 -3.84
CA LEU A 50 -3.09 9.54 -2.44
C LEU A 50 -2.88 8.03 -2.34
N GLY A 51 -3.61 7.23 -3.13
CA GLY A 51 -3.44 5.78 -3.14
C GLY A 51 -2.02 5.35 -3.50
N LEU A 52 -1.36 6.04 -4.44
CA LEU A 52 0.03 5.78 -4.78
C LEU A 52 0.99 6.17 -3.65
N ASP A 53 0.80 7.31 -3.00
CA ASP A 53 1.60 7.72 -1.83
C ASP A 53 1.49 6.69 -0.69
N LEU A 54 0.27 6.30 -0.33
CA LEU A 54 0.03 5.32 0.73
C LEU A 54 0.63 3.95 0.39
N ALA A 55 0.51 3.49 -0.86
CA ALA A 55 1.12 2.24 -1.28
C ALA A 55 2.66 2.30 -1.23
N CYS A 56 3.27 3.42 -1.62
CA CYS A 56 4.71 3.63 -1.49
C CYS A 56 5.15 3.57 -0.02
N ARG A 57 4.45 4.28 0.88
CA ARG A 57 4.71 4.27 2.33
C ARG A 57 4.60 2.87 2.92
N LEU A 58 3.58 2.11 2.54
CA LEU A 58 3.40 0.75 3.01
C LEU A 58 4.60 -0.14 2.63
N HIS A 59 5.07 -0.03 1.40
CA HIS A 59 6.24 -0.77 0.93
C HIS A 59 7.52 -0.30 1.62
N ALA A 60 7.70 1.01 1.81
CA ALA A 60 8.85 1.56 2.52
C ALA A 60 8.89 1.12 3.99
N ALA A 61 7.74 1.12 4.68
CA ALA A 61 7.62 0.63 6.05
C ALA A 61 8.07 -0.85 6.13
N VAL A 62 7.60 -1.68 5.21
CA VAL A 62 8.02 -3.09 5.14
C VAL A 62 9.54 -3.21 5.00
N THR A 63 10.17 -2.43 4.12
CA THR A 63 11.63 -2.40 3.96
C THR A 63 12.35 -1.98 5.24
N LEU A 64 11.88 -0.91 5.89
CA LEU A 64 12.50 -0.35 7.09
C LEU A 64 12.42 -1.30 8.28
N HIS A 65 11.26 -1.91 8.51
CA HIS A 65 11.00 -2.72 9.72
C HIS A 65 11.61 -4.11 9.64
N HIS A 66 11.75 -4.66 8.43
CA HIS A 66 12.24 -6.02 8.25
C HIS A 66 13.60 -6.10 7.57
N GLY A 67 14.16 -4.97 7.13
CA GLY A 67 15.44 -4.91 6.42
C GLY A 67 15.46 -5.67 5.10
N ILE A 68 14.28 -6.00 4.55
CA ILE A 68 14.13 -6.77 3.33
C ILE A 68 13.25 -6.05 2.33
N GLU A 69 13.64 -6.18 1.08
CA GLU A 69 12.93 -5.60 -0.03
C GLU A 69 11.53 -6.25 -0.17
N PRO A 70 10.45 -5.48 -0.39
CA PRO A 70 9.11 -6.03 -0.49
C PRO A 70 8.98 -6.98 -1.68
N VAL A 71 8.33 -8.11 -1.46
CA VAL A 71 7.97 -9.07 -2.52
C VAL A 71 7.21 -8.35 -3.64
N ARG A 72 7.48 -8.76 -4.87
CA ARG A 72 6.75 -8.24 -6.03
C ARG A 72 5.32 -8.77 -6.00
N ILE A 73 4.35 -7.86 -5.98
CA ILE A 73 2.93 -8.22 -5.93
C ILE A 73 2.42 -8.53 -7.34
N HIS A 74 1.49 -9.48 -7.43
CA HIS A 74 0.83 -9.88 -8.66
C HIS A 74 -0.70 -9.66 -8.57
N ASP A 75 -1.33 -9.43 -9.73
CA ASP A 75 -2.77 -9.16 -9.85
C ASP A 75 -3.69 -10.14 -9.09
N PRO A 76 -3.45 -11.47 -9.06
CA PRO A 76 -4.31 -12.38 -8.30
C PRO A 76 -4.35 -12.06 -6.80
N LEU A 77 -3.20 -11.77 -6.19
CA LEU A 77 -3.14 -11.45 -4.75
C LEU A 77 -3.88 -10.15 -4.42
N LEU A 78 -3.85 -9.16 -5.33
CA LEU A 78 -4.60 -7.91 -5.16
C LEU A 78 -6.11 -8.14 -5.26
N ARG A 79 -6.56 -9.06 -6.12
CA ARG A 79 -7.98 -9.43 -6.21
C ARG A 79 -8.43 -10.20 -4.98
N ASP A 80 -7.63 -11.14 -4.51
CA ASP A 80 -7.92 -11.90 -3.29
C ASP A 80 -7.99 -10.95 -2.09
N GLY A 81 -7.06 -9.99 -2.00
CA GLY A 81 -7.04 -8.97 -0.96
C GLY A 81 -8.30 -8.08 -0.93
N LEU A 82 -8.94 -7.81 -2.08
CA LEU A 82 -10.21 -7.08 -2.12
C LEU A 82 -11.38 -7.86 -1.51
N ALA A 83 -11.32 -9.20 -1.52
CA ALA A 83 -12.35 -10.03 -0.91
C ALA A 83 -12.19 -10.12 0.62
N MET A 84 -11.11 -9.56 1.18
CA MET A 84 -10.78 -9.64 2.59
C MET A 84 -11.18 -8.36 3.32
N ALA A 85 -11.72 -8.51 4.52
CA ALA A 85 -11.96 -7.36 5.39
C ALA A 85 -10.61 -6.81 5.90
N PRO A 86 -10.33 -5.50 5.73
CA PRO A 86 -9.15 -4.89 6.33
C PRO A 86 -9.18 -5.00 7.86
N PRO A 87 -8.01 -5.08 8.52
CA PRO A 87 -7.95 -4.88 9.95
C PRO A 87 -8.30 -3.42 10.28
N GLU A 88 -9.01 -3.21 11.38
CA GLU A 88 -9.43 -1.87 11.83
C GLU A 88 -8.26 -0.90 11.92
N SER A 89 -7.09 -1.35 12.42
CA SER A 89 -5.89 -0.52 12.55
C SER A 89 -5.38 0.06 11.21
N LEU A 90 -5.48 -0.72 10.12
CA LEU A 90 -5.09 -0.25 8.79
C LEU A 90 -6.11 0.75 8.26
N THR A 91 -7.39 0.47 8.43
CA THR A 91 -8.48 1.37 8.03
C THR A 91 -8.37 2.71 8.77
N THR A 92 -8.15 2.69 10.08
CA THR A 92 -7.90 3.91 10.88
C THR A 92 -6.71 4.70 10.34
N TRP A 93 -5.58 4.03 10.08
CA TRP A 93 -4.40 4.67 9.53
C TRP A 93 -4.68 5.32 8.16
N VAL A 94 -5.38 4.63 7.25
CA VAL A 94 -5.75 5.21 5.95
C VAL A 94 -6.63 6.45 6.13
N HIS A 95 -7.66 6.39 6.99
CA HIS A 95 -8.54 7.52 7.26
C HIS A 95 -7.79 8.74 7.83
N GLU A 96 -6.86 8.52 8.76
CA GLU A 96 -6.02 9.58 9.31
C GLU A 96 -5.17 10.24 8.22
N ARG A 97 -4.65 9.46 7.27
CA ARG A 97 -3.88 9.98 6.14
C ARG A 97 -4.73 10.69 5.11
N CYS A 98 -5.93 10.21 4.82
CA CYS A 98 -6.89 10.92 3.98
C CYS A 98 -7.23 12.30 4.57
N ARG A 99 -7.48 12.39 5.89
CA ARG A 99 -7.76 13.67 6.57
C ARG A 99 -6.57 14.63 6.61
N ALA A 100 -5.36 14.10 6.64
CA ALA A 100 -4.14 14.91 6.66
C ALA A 100 -3.68 15.33 5.25
N ALA A 101 -4.24 14.73 4.19
CA ALA A 101 -3.86 15.03 2.82
C ALA A 101 -4.30 16.45 2.42
N PRO A 102 -3.51 17.17 1.60
CA PRO A 102 -3.86 18.51 1.12
C PRO A 102 -4.94 18.49 0.01
N VAL A 103 -5.71 17.42 -0.09
CA VAL A 103 -6.75 17.17 -1.11
C VAL A 103 -8.06 16.81 -0.41
N VAL A 104 -9.18 17.09 -1.05
CA VAL A 104 -10.51 16.76 -0.50
C VAL A 104 -11.05 15.56 -1.26
N LEU A 105 -11.12 14.42 -0.58
CA LEU A 105 -11.78 13.24 -1.12
C LEU A 105 -13.27 13.26 -0.78
N THR A 106 -14.08 12.76 -1.70
CA THR A 106 -15.45 12.35 -1.38
C THR A 106 -15.45 11.10 -0.51
N ASP A 107 -16.53 10.85 0.23
CA ASP A 107 -16.68 9.63 1.05
C ASP A 107 -16.43 8.35 0.23
N ARG A 108 -16.88 8.35 -1.04
CA ARG A 108 -16.69 7.23 -1.97
C ARG A 108 -15.22 7.05 -2.37
N GLU A 109 -14.49 8.13 -2.57
CA GLU A 109 -13.07 8.06 -2.91
C GLU A 109 -12.25 7.60 -1.70
N GLU A 110 -12.57 8.11 -0.51
CA GLU A 110 -11.93 7.68 0.73
C GLU A 110 -12.14 6.18 0.98
N GLU A 111 -13.38 5.69 0.82
CA GLU A 111 -13.70 4.26 0.89
C GLU A 111 -12.92 3.44 -0.16
N ALA A 112 -12.90 3.91 -1.42
CA ALA A 112 -12.18 3.22 -2.49
C ALA A 112 -10.67 3.17 -2.23
N VAL A 113 -10.07 4.24 -1.68
CA VAL A 113 -8.67 4.27 -1.24
C VAL A 113 -8.45 3.26 -0.12
N ALA A 114 -9.28 3.27 0.93
CA ALA A 114 -9.17 2.33 2.04
C ALA A 114 -9.23 0.87 1.59
N GLU A 115 -10.20 0.49 0.76
CA GLU A 115 -10.30 -0.86 0.19
C GLU A 115 -9.07 -1.24 -0.66
N SER A 116 -8.59 -0.30 -1.47
CA SER A 116 -7.47 -0.56 -2.38
C SER A 116 -6.16 -0.73 -1.61
N ILE A 117 -5.93 0.08 -0.58
CA ILE A 117 -4.75 -0.01 0.28
C ILE A 117 -4.81 -1.25 1.17
N ALA A 118 -6.00 -1.62 1.66
CA ALA A 118 -6.23 -2.90 2.34
C ALA A 118 -5.82 -4.10 1.49
N ALA A 119 -6.25 -4.12 0.22
CA ALA A 119 -5.90 -5.18 -0.70
C ALA A 119 -4.38 -5.25 -0.96
N VAL A 120 -3.71 -4.10 -1.09
CA VAL A 120 -2.24 -4.03 -1.23
C VAL A 120 -1.53 -4.56 0.01
N ALA A 121 -1.96 -4.15 1.21
CA ALA A 121 -1.40 -4.61 2.47
C ALA A 121 -1.56 -6.13 2.64
N TRP A 122 -2.75 -6.65 2.33
CA TRP A 122 -3.01 -8.08 2.35
C TRP A 122 -2.10 -8.82 1.35
N ALA A 123 -2.00 -8.32 0.12
CA ALA A 123 -1.19 -8.94 -0.93
C ALA A 123 0.31 -8.97 -0.57
N LEU A 124 0.81 -7.93 0.11
CA LEU A 124 2.16 -7.92 0.68
C LEU A 124 2.34 -9.06 1.70
N ALA A 125 1.45 -9.15 2.69
CA ALA A 125 1.53 -10.18 3.71
C ALA A 125 1.38 -11.62 3.16
N ALA A 126 0.51 -11.80 2.16
CA ALA A 126 0.31 -13.08 1.49
C ALA A 126 1.52 -13.46 0.61
N GLY A 127 2.07 -12.51 -0.13
CA GLY A 127 3.28 -12.69 -0.93
C GLY A 127 4.47 -13.14 -0.07
N TRP A 128 4.61 -12.55 1.12
CA TRP A 128 5.64 -12.94 2.10
C TRP A 128 5.48 -14.37 2.62
N SER A 129 4.24 -14.77 2.89
CA SER A 129 3.93 -16.12 3.38
C SER A 129 4.22 -17.18 2.31
N THR A 130 4.08 -16.83 1.03
CA THR A 130 4.30 -17.72 -0.11
C THR A 130 5.78 -17.82 -0.49
N ASP A 131 6.54 -16.73 -0.36
CA ASP A 131 7.98 -16.69 -0.65
C ASP A 131 8.85 -17.19 0.52
N SER A 132 8.23 -17.54 1.66
CA SER A 132 8.89 -18.11 2.84
C SER A 132 8.74 -19.64 3.03
N PRO A 133 9.02 -20.55 2.06
CA PRO A 133 9.04 -21.98 2.39
C PRO A 133 10.32 -22.45 3.11
N HIS A 134 11.52 -21.94 2.79
CA HIS A 134 12.78 -22.43 3.38
C HIS A 134 13.91 -21.41 3.23
N ARG A 135 14.21 -20.62 4.26
CA ARG A 135 15.44 -19.81 4.28
C ARG A 135 16.25 -19.94 5.56
N TRP A 136 16.37 -21.16 6.09
CA TRP A 136 17.41 -21.56 7.05
C TRP A 136 17.69 -23.07 6.95
N ILE A 137 18.70 -23.45 6.15
CA ILE A 137 19.66 -24.50 6.56
C ILE A 137 21.04 -23.86 6.37
N GLY A 138 21.62 -23.45 7.48
CA GLY A 138 22.97 -22.94 7.65
C GLY A 138 23.31 -23.04 9.12
#